data_AF-A0A177YH63-F1
#
_entry.id   AF-A0A177YH63-F1
#
_cell.length_a   1.000
_cell.length_b   1.000
_cell.length_c   1.000
_cell.angle_alpha   90.00
_cell.angle_beta   90.00
_cell.angle_gamma   90.00
#
_symmetry.space_group_name_H-M   'P 1'
#
loop_
_entity.id
_entity.type
_entity.pdbx_description
1 polymer ?
#
loop_
_entity_poly.entity_id
_entity_poly.type
_entity_poly.pdbx_seq_one_letter_code
_entity_poly.pdbx_strand_id
1 'polypeptide(L)'
;MLGHRLRTLKNTGVGGETSTQILARFDADVKPHAPAWVHILAGTDDAGDTAVVVPVATAQTNILAVIDECREIGARVILGTIPPATHAPPRPAPTP
;
A
#
# COMPACT_ATOMS: atom_id res chain seq x y z
N MET A 1 7.62 -27.21 -14.23
CA MET A 1 7.05 -25.97 -13.67
C MET A 1 6.17 -26.37 -12.49
N LEU A 2 6.46 -25.91 -11.26
CA LEU A 2 5.64 -26.21 -10.08
C LEU A 2 4.27 -25.54 -10.26
N GLY A 3 3.19 -26.33 -10.33
CA GLY A 3 1.82 -25.91 -10.65
C GLY A 3 1.12 -25.03 -9.60
N HIS A 4 1.79 -24.01 -9.08
CA HIS A 4 1.18 -23.05 -8.17
C HIS A 4 0.33 -22.04 -8.97
N ARG A 5 -0.97 -22.05 -8.72
CA ARG A 5 -1.93 -21.15 -9.37
C ARG A 5 -2.19 -19.97 -8.44
N LEU A 6 -1.65 -18.80 -8.77
CA LEU A 6 -2.00 -17.54 -8.09
C LEU A 6 -3.35 -17.05 -8.63
N ARG A 7 -4.28 -16.72 -7.74
CA ARG A 7 -5.55 -16.07 -8.08
C ARG A 7 -5.63 -14.75 -7.32
N THR A 8 -5.81 -13.66 -8.05
CA THR A 8 -6.10 -12.35 -7.45
C THR A 8 -7.48 -12.39 -6.80
N LEU A 9 -7.55 -12.06 -5.50
CA LEU A 9 -8.81 -11.96 -4.77
C LEU A 9 -9.45 -10.58 -4.97
N LYS A 10 -8.68 -9.52 -4.71
CA LYS A 10 -9.12 -8.12 -4.80
C LYS A 10 -7.91 -7.22 -5.06
N ASN A 11 -8.10 -6.17 -5.85
CA ASN A 11 -7.23 -5.00 -5.85
C ASN A 11 -7.88 -3.92 -4.99
N THR A 12 -7.17 -3.48 -3.96
CA THR A 12 -7.60 -2.43 -3.03
C THR A 12 -6.79 -1.15 -3.18
N GLY A 13 -5.95 -1.02 -4.21
CA GLY A 13 -5.17 0.19 -4.46
C GLY A 13 -6.06 1.40 -4.79
N VAL A 14 -5.76 2.54 -4.18
CA VAL A 14 -6.38 3.83 -4.47
C VAL A 14 -5.25 4.79 -4.83
N GLY A 15 -5.35 5.47 -5.97
CA GLY A 15 -4.28 6.36 -6.44
C GLY A 15 -4.16 7.62 -5.57
N GLY A 16 -2.94 8.02 -5.25
CA GLY A 16 -2.66 9.23 -4.46
C GLY A 16 -2.68 9.03 -2.95
N GLU A 17 -2.85 7.79 -2.46
CA GLU A 17 -2.88 7.52 -1.03
C GLU A 17 -1.49 7.28 -0.43
N THR A 18 -1.26 7.92 0.70
CA THR A 18 -0.10 7.70 1.56
C THR A 18 -0.23 6.40 2.37
N SER A 19 0.88 5.92 2.93
CA SER A 19 0.90 4.79 3.87
C SER A 19 -0.06 4.96 5.06
N THR A 20 -0.29 6.20 5.52
CA THR A 20 -1.24 6.51 6.60
C THR A 20 -2.67 6.16 6.22
N GLN A 21 -3.07 6.49 4.98
CA GLN A 21 -4.42 6.22 4.49
C GLN A 21 -4.60 4.72 4.18
N ILE A 22 -3.57 4.08 3.65
CA ILE A 22 -3.55 2.63 3.43
C ILE A 22 -3.75 1.88 4.74
N LEU A 23 -3.04 2.27 5.82
CA LEU A 23 -3.22 1.69 7.15
C LEU A 23 -4.65 1.89 7.67
N ALA A 24 -5.17 3.12 7.58
CA ALA A 24 -6.48 3.47 8.12
C ALA A 24 -7.65 2.66 7.52
N ARG A 25 -7.50 2.07 6.34
CA ARG A 25 -8.55 1.32 5.64
C ARG A 25 -8.32 -0.19 5.58
N PHE A 26 -7.26 -0.72 6.19
CA PHE A 26 -6.93 -2.14 6.11
C PHE A 26 -8.10 -3.05 6.53
N ASP A 27 -8.71 -2.75 7.67
CA ASP A 27 -9.84 -3.51 8.23
C ASP A 27 -11.07 -3.50 7.31
N ALA A 28 -11.27 -2.44 6.53
CA ALA A 28 -12.39 -2.31 5.61
C ALA A 28 -12.11 -2.98 4.25
N ASP A 29 -10.89 -2.85 3.75
CA ASP A 29 -10.58 -3.20 2.36
C ASP A 29 -9.87 -4.54 2.19
N VAL A 30 -9.11 -4.99 3.18
CA VAL A 30 -8.28 -6.22 3.07
C VAL A 30 -8.85 -7.35 3.90
N LYS A 31 -9.08 -7.12 5.18
CA LYS A 31 -9.50 -8.14 6.16
C LYS A 31 -10.78 -8.90 5.78
N PRO A 32 -11.85 -8.27 5.23
CA PRO A 32 -13.09 -8.99 4.90
C PRO A 32 -12.92 -10.04 3.80
N HIS A 33 -11.83 -9.97 3.03
CA HIS A 33 -11.54 -10.92 1.96
C HIS A 33 -10.78 -12.17 2.42
N ALA A 34 -10.38 -12.25 3.70
CA ALA A 34 -9.63 -13.36 4.28
C ALA A 34 -8.48 -13.88 3.38
N PRO A 35 -7.55 -13.00 2.93
CA PRO A 35 -6.52 -13.39 1.97
C PRO A 35 -5.46 -14.30 2.61
N ALA A 36 -4.99 -15.29 1.85
CA ALA A 36 -3.80 -16.07 2.25
C ALA A 36 -2.48 -15.30 2.03
N TRP A 37 -2.49 -14.35 1.10
CA TRP A 37 -1.35 -13.53 0.73
C TRP A 37 -1.78 -12.08 0.44
N VAL A 38 -0.99 -11.12 0.90
CA VAL A 38 -1.16 -9.68 0.60
C VAL A 38 0.12 -9.15 -0.02
N HIS A 39 0.01 -8.51 -1.19
CA HIS A 39 1.10 -7.77 -1.81
C HIS A 39 0.98 -6.29 -1.44
N ILE A 40 1.99 -5.76 -0.75
CA ILE A 40 2.03 -4.38 -0.29
C ILE A 40 3.06 -3.62 -1.12
N LEU A 41 2.63 -2.52 -1.74
CA LEU A 41 3.49 -1.53 -2.37
C LEU A 41 2.97 -0.15 -1.95
N ALA A 42 3.69 0.51 -1.05
CA ALA A 42 3.30 1.78 -0.44
C ALA A 42 4.55 2.66 -0.26
N GLY A 43 4.39 3.98 -0.33
CA GLY A 43 5.48 4.94 -0.14
C GLY A 43 5.69 5.96 -1.26
N THR A 44 5.12 5.74 -2.45
CA THR A 44 5.30 6.67 -3.58
C THR A 44 4.68 8.04 -3.26
N ASP A 45 3.45 8.04 -2.77
CA ASP A 45 2.72 9.27 -2.44
C ASP A 45 3.13 9.85 -1.07
N ASP A 46 3.75 9.05 -0.20
CA ASP A 46 4.44 9.51 1.02
C ASP A 46 5.66 10.39 0.68
N ALA A 47 6.43 9.98 -0.33
CA ALA A 47 7.63 10.66 -0.80
C ALA A 47 7.37 11.72 -1.89
N GLY A 48 6.16 11.72 -2.47
CA GLY A 48 5.75 12.63 -3.53
C GLY A 48 5.41 14.04 -3.04
N ASP A 49 5.22 14.95 -3.99
CA ASP A 49 4.79 16.34 -3.78
C ASP A 49 3.25 16.42 -3.57
N THR A 50 2.73 15.56 -2.70
CA THR A 50 1.34 15.65 -2.25
C THR A 50 1.22 16.76 -1.20
N ALA A 51 0.00 17.24 -0.93
CA ALA A 51 -0.21 18.25 0.12
C ALA A 51 0.20 17.77 1.53
N VAL A 52 0.50 16.48 1.69
CA VAL A 52 0.84 15.81 2.95
C VAL A 52 2.10 14.97 2.74
N VAL A 53 3.26 15.56 3.03
CA VAL A 53 4.51 14.79 3.09
C VAL A 53 4.49 13.94 4.36
N VAL A 54 4.62 12.62 4.21
CA VAL A 54 4.73 11.70 5.35
C VAL A 54 6.23 11.49 5.64
N PRO A 55 6.71 11.77 6.87
CA PRO A 55 8.10 11.51 7.21
C PRO A 55 8.46 10.04 6.98
N VAL A 56 9.67 9.76 6.48
CA VAL A 56 10.13 8.40 6.17
C VAL A 56 9.94 7.43 7.35
N ALA A 57 10.27 7.88 8.57
CA ALA A 57 10.08 7.09 9.78
C ALA A 57 8.60 6.75 10.05
N THR A 58 7.69 7.68 9.78
CA THR A 58 6.25 7.46 9.87
C THR A 58 5.78 6.50 8.79
N ALA A 59 6.22 6.66 7.54
CA ALA A 59 5.88 5.76 6.45
C ALA A 59 6.35 4.32 6.73
N GLN A 60 7.58 4.16 7.25
CA GLN A 60 8.09 2.87 7.69
C GLN A 60 7.25 2.27 8.81
N THR A 61 6.85 3.08 9.80
CA THR A 61 5.99 2.64 10.91
C THR A 61 4.63 2.17 10.41
N ASN A 62 4.01 2.92 9.50
CA ASN A 62 2.73 2.56 8.90
C ASN A 62 2.82 1.25 8.11
N ILE A 63 3.86 1.08 7.29
CA ILE A 63 4.07 -0.16 6.52
C ILE A 63 4.27 -1.35 7.45
N LEU A 64 5.03 -1.20 8.53
CA LEU A 64 5.20 -2.26 9.53
C LEU A 64 3.88 -2.60 10.22
N ALA A 65 3.05 -1.60 10.54
CA ALA A 65 1.73 -1.83 11.12
C ALA A 65 0.80 -2.62 10.17
N VAL A 66 0.75 -2.28 8.88
CA VAL A 66 -0.03 -3.06 7.88
C VAL A 66 0.49 -4.50 7.77
N ILE A 67 1.81 -4.69 7.85
CA ILE A 67 2.41 -6.03 7.85
C ILE A 67 1.95 -6.83 9.07
N ASP A 68 1.90 -6.20 10.23
CA ASP A 68 1.47 -6.85 11.47
C ASP A 68 -0.04 -7.17 11.42
N GLU A 69 -0.89 -6.26 10.93
CA GLU A 69 -2.32 -6.53 10.72
C GLU A 69 -2.56 -7.69 9.73
N CYS A 70 -1.74 -7.81 8.67
CA CYS A 70 -1.77 -8.99 7.79
C CYS A 70 -1.45 -10.28 8.55
N ARG A 71 -0.42 -10.26 9.41
CA ARG A 71 0.00 -11.44 10.18
C ARG A 71 -1.04 -11.83 11.21
N GLU A 72 -1.70 -10.87 11.85
CA GLU A 72 -2.77 -11.09 12.82
C GLU A 72 -3.95 -11.86 12.22
N ILE A 73 -4.28 -11.61 10.95
CA ILE A 73 -5.33 -12.33 10.24
C ILE A 73 -4.83 -13.63 9.56
N GLY A 74 -3.57 -14.01 9.79
CA GLY A 74 -2.95 -15.22 9.24
C GLY A 74 -2.49 -15.11 7.78
N ALA A 75 -2.47 -13.90 7.21
CA ALA A 75 -1.99 -13.67 5.84
C ALA A 75 -0.46 -13.59 5.78
N ARG A 76 0.11 -14.07 4.66
CA ARG A 76 1.54 -13.89 4.35
C ARG A 76 1.74 -12.62 3.53
N VAL A 77 2.82 -11.89 3.80
CA VAL A 77 3.10 -10.63 3.11
C VAL A 77 4.16 -10.81 2.03
N ILE A 78 3.91 -10.21 0.86
CA ILE A 78 4.91 -9.89 -0.15
C ILE A 78 5.09 -8.37 -0.11
N LEU A 79 6.27 -7.90 0.28
CA LEU A 79 6.58 -6.47 0.29
C LEU A 79 7.31 -6.09 -0.99
N GLY A 80 6.72 -5.17 -1.75
CA GLY A 80 7.29 -4.59 -2.96
C GLY A 80 7.97 -3.25 -2.66
N THR A 81 9.08 -2.98 -3.35
CA THR A 81 9.67 -1.64 -3.38
C THR A 81 8.83 -0.71 -4.24
N ILE A 82 8.73 0.56 -3.87
CA ILE A 82 8.15 1.58 -4.75
C ILE A 82 8.92 1.63 -6.09
N PRO A 83 8.25 1.90 -7.21
CA PRO A 83 8.94 2.07 -8.49
C PRO A 83 9.86 3.31 -8.46
N PRO A 84 10.95 3.31 -9.24
CA PRO A 84 11.83 4.48 -9.33
C PRO A 84 11.06 5.67 -9.92
N ALA A 85 11.26 6.85 -9.34
CA ALA A 85 10.74 8.12 -9.84
C ALA A 85 11.91 9.09 -10.05
N THR A 86 12.09 9.60 -11.27
CA THR A 86 13.16 10.56 -11.60
C THR A 86 12.74 11.98 -11.27
N HIS A 87 11.49 12.34 -11.53
CA HIS A 87 10.74 13.54 -11.10
C HIS A 87 9.25 13.12 -11.08
N ALA A 88 8.52 13.39 -9.99
CA ALA A 88 7.06 13.29 -10.06
C ALA A 88 6.58 14.43 -10.98
N PRO A 89 5.83 14.17 -12.08
CA PRO A 89 5.24 15.26 -12.85
C PRO A 89 4.29 16.04 -11.93
N PRO A 90 4.29 17.38 -11.96
CA PRO A 90 3.38 18.17 -11.14
C PRO A 90 1.95 17.74 -11.42
N ARG A 91 1.19 17.47 -10.35
CA ARG A 91 -0.22 17.09 -10.46
C ARG A 91 -0.98 18.27 -11.09
N PRO A 92 -1.79 18.05 -12.15
CA PRO A 92 -2.65 19.10 -12.66
C PRO A 92 -3.54 19.62 -11.52
N ALA A 93 -3.73 20.93 -11.46
CA ALA A 93 -4.63 21.55 -10.49
C ALA A 93 -6.00 20.86 -10.57
N PRO A 94 -6.68 20.63 -9.43
CA PRO A 94 -8.03 20.11 -9.47
C PRO A 94 -8.88 21.05 -10.34
N THR A 95 -9.56 20.51 -11.35
CA THR A 95 -10.56 21.24 -12.11
C THR A 95 -11.65 21.73 -11.16
N PRO A 96 -12.12 22.99 -11.30
CA PRO A 96 -13.14 23.58 -10.42
C PRO A 96 -14.46 22.82 -10.45
#